data_AF-A0A9W6ECP3-F1
#
_entry.id   AF-A0A9W6ECP3-F1
#
_cell.length_a   1.000
_cell.length_b   1.000
_cell.length_c   1.000
_cell.angle_alpha   90.00
_cell.angle_beta   90.00
_cell.angle_gamma   90.00
#
_symmetry.space_group_name_H-M   'P 1'
#
loop_
_entity.id
_entity.type
_entity.pdbx_description
1 polymer ?
#
loop_
_entity_poly.entity_id
_entity_poly.type
_entity_poly.pdbx_seq_one_letter_code
_entity_poly.pdbx_strand_id
1 'polypeptide(L)'
;MGPRYKLLEGLPRELWFHFKNLLHPADVENVLNTDPKIWNYVFKDESWLKLALTFDRCSPVLLGYNLGWLRLRGKPQKLYVALLARDYSGDLRWKKSEFFAALQDGWEYDESHHEIHFSSGLTVNVYEVLTGDDEARLPLEKIFINKKGGVYSEYCFYMDKGLRELEPSQILGHGSGPACKGRDMKNGCKLLLLDRGEFREYFVAPWCENRRVKWILGVFSRNKVETSG
;
A
#
# COMPACT_ATOMS: atom_id res chain seq x y z
N MET A 1 -0.39 -6.24 -19.86
CA MET A 1 -1.55 -5.40 -20.19
C MET A 1 -1.78 -4.49 -18.99
N GLY A 2 -1.48 -3.19 -19.12
CA GLY A 2 -1.57 -2.22 -18.03
C GLY A 2 -3.02 -1.79 -17.75
N PRO A 3 -3.35 -1.30 -16.55
CA PRO A 3 -4.74 -1.01 -16.22
C PRO A 3 -5.21 0.28 -16.91
N ARG A 4 -6.39 0.16 -17.51
CA ARG A 4 -7.05 1.05 -18.47
C ARG A 4 -7.59 2.37 -17.89
N TYR A 5 -7.09 2.85 -16.74
CA TYR A 5 -7.78 3.92 -15.99
C TYR A 5 -7.05 5.28 -15.98
N LYS A 6 -5.76 5.36 -16.35
CA LYS A 6 -5.07 6.65 -16.55
C LYS A 6 -5.65 7.49 -17.70
N LEU A 7 -6.41 6.87 -18.61
CA LEU A 7 -7.10 7.58 -19.69
C LEU A 7 -8.26 8.45 -19.19
N LEU A 8 -8.87 8.12 -18.04
CA LEU A 8 -10.10 8.75 -17.56
C LEU A 8 -9.87 9.98 -16.68
N GLU A 9 -8.70 10.09 -16.03
CA GLU A 9 -8.41 11.18 -15.08
C GLU A 9 -8.13 12.53 -15.76
N GLY A 10 -7.88 12.55 -17.07
CA GLY A 10 -7.65 13.76 -17.88
C GLY A 10 -8.66 14.00 -19.00
N LEU A 11 -9.76 13.24 -19.03
CA LEU A 11 -10.74 13.33 -20.11
C LEU A 11 -11.62 14.59 -19.92
N PRO A 12 -11.73 15.46 -20.95
CA PRO A 12 -12.72 16.54 -20.99
C PRO A 12 -14.11 16.01 -20.66
N ARG A 13 -14.91 16.82 -19.92
CA ARG A 13 -16.24 16.42 -19.45
C ARG A 13 -17.11 15.87 -20.57
N GLU A 14 -17.05 16.44 -21.78
CA GLU A 14 -17.86 15.96 -22.90
C GLU A 14 -17.55 14.50 -23.28
N LEU A 15 -16.27 14.13 -23.28
CA LEU A 15 -15.85 12.77 -23.62
C LEU A 15 -16.15 11.77 -22.48
N TRP A 16 -16.08 12.19 -21.22
CA TRP A 16 -16.53 11.38 -20.08
C TRP A 16 -17.99 10.94 -20.21
N PHE A 17 -18.88 11.85 -20.61
CA PHE A 17 -20.31 11.54 -20.80
C PHE A 17 -20.56 10.53 -21.93
N HIS A 18 -19.65 10.40 -22.89
CA HIS A 18 -19.74 9.40 -23.95
C HIS A 18 -19.22 8.03 -23.49
N PHE A 19 -18.13 7.99 -22.71
CA PHE A 19 -17.57 6.73 -22.23
C PHE A 19 -18.30 6.11 -21.05
N LYS A 20 -18.91 6.91 -20.17
CA LYS A 20 -19.61 6.38 -18.98
C LYS A 20 -20.72 5.39 -19.32
N ASN A 21 -21.36 5.53 -20.49
CA ASN A 21 -22.44 4.64 -20.93
C ASN A 21 -21.91 3.30 -21.47
N LEU A 22 -20.60 3.20 -21.73
CA LEU A 22 -19.90 1.99 -22.15
C LEU A 22 -19.27 1.23 -20.97
N LEU A 23 -19.22 1.87 -19.79
CA LEU A 23 -18.74 1.28 -18.56
C LEU A 23 -19.91 0.61 -17.82
N HIS A 24 -19.62 -0.46 -17.08
CA HIS A 24 -20.62 -1.04 -16.20
C HIS A 24 -21.03 0.00 -15.15
N PRO A 25 -22.30 0.14 -14.77
CA PRO A 25 -22.74 1.14 -13.80
C PRO A 25 -21.94 1.14 -12.48
N ALA A 26 -21.45 -0.02 -12.07
CA ALA A 26 -20.56 -0.17 -10.91
C ALA A 26 -19.16 0.45 -11.08
N ASP A 27 -18.61 0.46 -12.30
CA ASP A 27 -17.31 1.08 -12.60
C ASP A 27 -17.42 2.60 -12.64
N VAL A 28 -18.55 3.11 -13.15
CA VAL A 28 -18.90 4.54 -13.13
C VAL A 28 -19.04 5.02 -11.68
N GLU A 29 -19.71 4.24 -10.84
CA GLU A 29 -19.87 4.52 -9.42
C GLU A 29 -18.52 4.49 -8.66
N ASN A 30 -17.56 3.64 -9.05
CA ASN A 30 -16.22 3.57 -8.45
C ASN A 30 -15.28 4.73 -8.85
N VAL A 31 -15.47 5.29 -10.05
CA VAL A 31 -14.75 6.50 -10.49
C VAL A 31 -15.36 7.75 -9.86
N LEU A 32 -16.68 7.77 -9.65
CA LEU A 32 -17.41 8.92 -9.10
C LEU A 32 -17.47 8.95 -7.56
N ASN A 33 -17.51 7.79 -6.89
CA ASN A 33 -17.34 7.69 -5.43
C ASN A 33 -15.85 7.59 -5.11
N THR A 34 -15.19 8.75 -5.16
CA THR A 34 -13.75 8.93 -4.96
C THR A 34 -13.27 8.71 -3.52
N ASP A 35 -14.16 8.40 -2.57
CA ASP A 35 -13.74 7.93 -1.25
C ASP A 35 -13.29 6.47 -1.35
N PRO A 36 -11.99 6.17 -1.18
CA PRO A 36 -11.48 4.83 -1.19
C PRO A 36 -12.02 4.11 0.04
N LYS A 37 -12.94 3.20 -0.23
CA LYS A 37 -13.37 2.13 0.68
C LYS A 37 -12.23 1.20 1.09
N ILE A 38 -10.99 1.49 0.73
CA ILE A 38 -9.76 0.72 1.06
C ILE A 38 -9.66 0.55 2.58
N TRP A 39 -9.87 1.63 3.35
CA TRP A 39 -9.82 1.58 4.81
C TRP A 39 -10.91 0.71 5.43
N ASN A 40 -12.06 0.58 4.76
CA ASN A 40 -13.16 -0.26 5.24
C ASN A 40 -12.87 -1.76 5.13
N TYR A 41 -11.84 -2.18 4.38
CA TYR A 41 -11.38 -3.57 4.39
C TYR A 41 -10.56 -3.92 5.65
N VAL A 42 -10.04 -2.90 6.34
CA VAL A 42 -9.23 -3.08 7.55
C VAL A 42 -10.05 -2.74 8.79
N PHE A 43 -10.76 -1.61 8.78
CA PHE A 43 -11.50 -1.09 9.92
C PHE A 43 -13.01 -1.14 9.69
N LYS A 44 -13.77 -1.47 10.73
CA LYS A 44 -15.25 -1.39 10.71
C LYS A 44 -15.78 -0.02 11.05
N ASP A 45 -14.97 0.78 11.75
CA ASP A 45 -15.25 2.17 12.06
C ASP A 45 -13.95 2.99 12.09
N GLU A 46 -14.07 4.31 12.22
CA GLU A 46 -12.92 5.21 12.19
C GLU A 46 -12.37 5.57 13.58
N SER A 47 -12.83 4.91 14.65
CA SER A 47 -12.51 5.31 16.03
C SER A 47 -11.01 5.32 16.31
N TRP A 48 -10.31 4.23 15.95
CA TRP A 48 -8.87 4.15 16.12
C TRP A 48 -8.11 5.12 15.20
N LEU A 49 -8.55 5.28 13.95
CA LEU A 49 -7.92 6.21 13.01
C LEU A 49 -8.01 7.66 13.51
N LYS A 50 -9.15 8.06 14.07
CA LYS A 50 -9.35 9.37 14.69
C LYS A 50 -8.53 9.52 15.96
N LEU A 51 -8.44 8.48 16.78
CA LEU A 51 -7.59 8.46 17.97
C LEU A 51 -6.10 8.62 17.58
N ALA A 52 -5.64 7.91 16.56
CA ALA A 52 -4.26 7.97 16.10
C ALA A 52 -3.85 9.39 15.67
N LEU A 53 -4.73 10.10 14.97
CA LEU A 53 -4.50 11.50 14.57
C LEU A 53 -4.37 12.49 15.75
N THR A 54 -4.70 12.09 16.98
CA THR A 54 -4.48 12.92 18.17
C THR A 54 -3.04 12.85 18.71
N PHE A 55 -2.24 11.89 18.25
CA PHE A 55 -0.84 11.73 18.63
C PHE A 55 0.12 12.55 17.75
N ASP A 56 1.29 12.87 18.29
CA ASP A 56 2.25 13.76 17.63
C ASP A 56 2.69 13.22 16.27
N ARG A 57 2.50 14.03 15.22
CA ARG A 57 2.91 13.79 13.83
C ARG A 57 2.37 12.52 13.18
N CYS A 58 1.42 11.84 13.84
CA CYS A 58 0.82 10.61 13.36
C CYS A 58 0.05 10.85 12.05
N SER A 59 0.27 9.97 11.08
CA SER A 59 -0.29 10.03 9.74
C SER A 59 -0.50 8.60 9.22
N PRO A 60 -1.63 7.94 9.58
CA PRO A 60 -1.90 6.59 9.14
C PRO A 60 -1.89 6.45 7.62
N VAL A 61 -1.16 5.46 7.12
CA VAL A 61 -1.01 5.16 5.70
C VAL A 61 -1.00 3.65 5.46
N LEU A 62 -1.73 3.23 4.44
CA LEU A 62 -1.62 1.88 3.89
C LEU A 62 -0.57 1.89 2.78
N LEU A 63 0.31 0.89 2.78
CA LEU A 63 1.39 0.72 1.81
C LEU A 63 1.35 -0.71 1.22
N GLY A 64 1.43 -0.83 -0.11
CA GLY A 64 1.53 -2.11 -0.80
C GLY A 64 1.34 -1.97 -2.30
N TYR A 65 2.00 -2.82 -3.10
CA TYR A 65 2.04 -2.67 -4.56
C TYR A 65 0.73 -2.98 -5.32
N ASN A 66 -0.31 -3.43 -4.64
CA ASN A 66 -1.61 -3.83 -5.22
C ASN A 66 -2.80 -3.22 -4.43
N LEU A 67 -2.60 -2.11 -3.71
CA LEU A 67 -3.68 -1.41 -3.00
C LEU A 67 -4.85 -1.02 -3.91
N GLY A 68 -4.58 -0.69 -5.17
CA GLY A 68 -5.60 -0.40 -6.17
C GLY A 68 -6.60 -1.55 -6.40
N TRP A 69 -6.23 -2.80 -6.09
CA TRP A 69 -7.14 -3.94 -6.22
C TRP A 69 -8.26 -3.91 -5.18
N LEU A 70 -8.07 -3.25 -4.03
CA LEU A 70 -9.14 -3.06 -3.04
C LEU A 70 -10.26 -2.16 -3.56
N ARG A 71 -10.01 -1.34 -4.60
CA ARG A 71 -11.03 -0.53 -5.25
C ARG A 71 -11.91 -1.32 -6.21
N LEU A 72 -11.42 -2.45 -6.73
CA LEU A 72 -12.15 -3.28 -7.66
C LEU A 72 -13.13 -4.17 -6.86
N ARG A 73 -14.40 -4.25 -7.28
CA ARG A 73 -15.39 -5.08 -6.58
C ARG A 73 -14.95 -6.55 -6.65
N GLY A 74 -14.57 -7.10 -5.50
CA GLY A 74 -14.17 -8.49 -5.32
C GLY A 74 -13.57 -8.69 -3.92
N LYS A 75 -13.68 -9.90 -3.36
CA LYS A 75 -12.94 -10.23 -2.13
C LYS A 75 -11.43 -10.15 -2.44
N PRO A 76 -10.62 -9.41 -1.67
CA PRO A 76 -9.18 -9.34 -1.89
C PRO A 76 -8.54 -10.71 -1.74
N GLN A 77 -8.26 -11.39 -2.85
CA GLN A 77 -7.55 -12.67 -2.78
C GLN A 77 -6.05 -12.40 -2.63
N LYS A 78 -5.51 -12.70 -1.44
CA LYS A 78 -4.07 -12.70 -1.12
C LYS A 78 -3.42 -11.33 -1.29
N LEU A 79 -4.05 -10.29 -0.77
CA LEU A 79 -3.44 -8.97 -0.74
C LEU A 79 -2.61 -8.80 0.54
N TYR A 80 -1.40 -8.26 0.38
CA TYR A 80 -0.54 -7.93 1.50
C TYR A 80 -0.31 -6.42 1.53
N VAL A 81 -0.54 -5.81 2.69
CA VAL A 81 -0.33 -4.37 2.91
C VAL A 81 0.35 -4.16 4.26
N ALA A 82 1.02 -3.03 4.43
CA ALA A 82 1.46 -2.54 5.72
C ALA A 82 0.63 -1.34 6.15
N LEU A 83 0.24 -1.30 7.42
CA LEU A 83 -0.29 -0.11 8.07
C LEU A 83 0.85 0.56 8.83
N LEU A 84 1.22 1.75 8.39
CA LEU A 84 2.22 2.61 9.03
C LEU A 84 1.50 3.82 9.64
N ALA A 85 2.03 4.36 10.73
CA ALA A 85 1.35 5.44 11.46
C ALA A 85 2.23 6.67 11.69
N ARG A 86 3.56 6.56 11.59
CA ARG A 86 4.51 7.63 11.90
C ARG A 86 4.22 8.27 13.27
N ASP A 87 3.94 7.42 14.24
CA ASP A 87 3.74 7.88 15.61
C ASP A 87 5.09 8.14 16.25
N TYR A 88 5.52 9.41 16.17
CA TYR A 88 6.82 9.84 16.67
C TYR A 88 6.95 9.69 18.20
N SER A 89 5.83 9.65 18.93
CA SER A 89 5.82 9.41 20.37
C SER A 89 5.93 7.93 20.73
N GLY A 90 5.55 7.04 19.81
CA GLY A 90 5.41 5.61 20.04
C GLY A 90 4.26 5.24 20.99
N ASP A 91 3.35 6.16 21.32
CA ASP A 91 2.27 5.96 22.28
C ASP A 91 1.10 5.12 21.76
N LEU A 92 0.96 4.97 20.44
CA LEU A 92 -0.02 4.07 19.81
C LEU A 92 0.14 2.63 20.29
N ARG A 93 1.35 2.21 20.69
CA ARG A 93 1.61 0.88 21.24
C ARG A 93 0.84 0.61 22.54
N TRP A 94 0.36 1.65 23.23
CA TRP A 94 -0.48 1.54 24.43
C TRP A 94 -1.98 1.51 24.11
N LYS A 95 -2.36 1.66 22.84
CA LYS A 95 -3.72 1.71 22.33
C LYS A 95 -4.11 0.45 21.54
N LYS A 96 -3.48 -0.69 21.87
CA LYS A 96 -3.72 -1.98 21.19
C LYS A 96 -5.17 -2.43 21.29
N SER A 97 -5.79 -2.29 22.46
CA SER A 97 -7.20 -2.64 22.65
C SER A 97 -8.12 -1.87 21.71
N GLU A 98 -7.92 -0.56 21.64
CA GLU A 98 -8.68 0.34 20.77
C GLU A 98 -8.42 0.02 19.29
N PHE A 99 -7.17 -0.33 18.94
CA PHE A 99 -6.80 -0.77 17.60
C PHE A 99 -7.57 -2.03 17.17
N PHE A 100 -7.45 -3.11 17.95
CA PHE A 100 -8.12 -4.39 17.63
C PHE A 100 -9.65 -4.27 17.66
N ALA A 101 -10.19 -3.42 18.54
CA ALA A 101 -11.63 -3.18 18.62
C ALA A 101 -12.20 -2.51 17.37
N ALA A 102 -11.42 -1.68 16.68
CA ALA A 102 -11.83 -0.95 15.48
C ALA A 102 -11.71 -1.77 14.18
N LEU A 103 -11.08 -2.96 14.21
CA LEU A 103 -10.89 -3.80 13.03
C LEU A 103 -12.20 -4.43 12.55
N GLN A 104 -12.26 -4.71 11.25
CA GLN A 104 -13.29 -5.59 10.66
C GLN A 104 -13.30 -6.94 11.34
N ASP A 105 -14.46 -7.56 11.51
CA ASP A 105 -14.60 -8.83 12.22
C ASP A 105 -13.98 -10.03 11.44
N GLY A 106 -13.75 -11.14 12.14
CA GLY A 106 -13.20 -12.37 11.52
C GLY A 106 -11.72 -12.25 11.15
N TRP A 107 -10.95 -11.55 12.01
CA TRP A 107 -9.51 -11.43 11.92
C TRP A 107 -8.80 -12.41 12.84
N GLU A 108 -7.59 -12.79 12.47
CA GLU A 108 -6.64 -13.55 13.29
C GLU A 108 -5.33 -12.77 13.35
N TYR A 109 -4.73 -12.67 14.54
CA TYR A 109 -3.46 -11.96 14.73
C TYR A 109 -2.31 -12.96 14.88
N ASP A 110 -1.33 -12.86 13.99
CA ASP A 110 -0.04 -13.53 14.10
C ASP A 110 0.96 -12.58 14.77
N GLU A 111 1.17 -12.81 16.07
CA GLU A 111 2.13 -12.04 16.88
C GLU A 111 3.58 -12.23 16.40
N SER A 112 3.91 -13.39 15.83
CA SER A 112 5.28 -13.69 15.39
C SER A 112 5.71 -12.83 14.22
N HIS A 113 4.80 -12.53 13.28
CA HIS A 113 5.08 -11.69 12.11
C HIS A 113 4.46 -10.28 12.20
N HIS A 114 3.70 -10.00 13.26
CA HIS A 114 2.88 -8.81 13.40
C HIS A 114 1.92 -8.63 12.21
N GLU A 115 1.33 -9.73 11.77
CA GLU A 115 0.39 -9.80 10.64
C GLU A 115 -1.04 -10.01 11.16
N ILE A 116 -2.01 -9.30 10.58
CA ILE A 116 -3.44 -9.54 10.81
C ILE A 116 -4.02 -10.15 9.54
N HIS A 117 -4.58 -11.33 9.67
CA HIS A 117 -5.22 -12.06 8.59
C HIS A 117 -6.73 -11.87 8.66
N PHE A 118 -7.31 -11.28 7.62
CA PHE A 118 -8.76 -11.12 7.50
C PHE A 118 -9.34 -12.26 6.66
N SER A 119 -10.55 -12.72 7.02
CA SER A 119 -11.33 -13.69 6.23
C SER A 119 -11.56 -13.28 4.76
N SER A 120 -11.38 -12.00 4.44
CA SER A 120 -11.45 -11.46 3.08
C SER A 120 -10.28 -11.91 2.18
N GLY A 121 -9.18 -12.38 2.77
CA GLY A 121 -7.91 -12.69 2.11
C GLY A 121 -6.89 -11.54 2.12
N LEU A 122 -7.19 -10.46 2.84
CA LEU A 122 -6.28 -9.37 3.16
C LEU A 122 -5.39 -9.74 4.34
N THR A 123 -4.09 -9.49 4.20
CA THR A 123 -3.13 -9.50 5.30
C THR A 123 -2.60 -8.09 5.51
N VAL A 124 -2.62 -7.60 6.75
CA VAL A 124 -2.10 -6.29 7.14
C VAL A 124 -0.95 -6.49 8.12
N ASN A 125 0.25 -6.03 7.77
CA ASN A 125 1.34 -5.92 8.74
C ASN A 125 1.16 -4.65 9.58
N VAL A 126 1.28 -4.81 10.89
CA VAL A 126 0.99 -3.78 11.90
C VAL A 126 2.17 -3.60 12.88
N TYR A 127 3.38 -4.02 12.48
CA TYR A 127 4.56 -3.99 13.36
C TYR A 127 4.78 -2.61 14.00
N GLU A 128 4.89 -1.57 13.18
CA GLU A 128 5.16 -0.20 13.65
C GLU A 128 4.09 0.27 14.64
N VAL A 129 2.82 0.06 14.30
CA VAL A 129 1.66 0.44 15.13
C VAL A 129 1.67 -0.23 16.51
N LEU A 130 2.00 -1.53 16.56
CA LEU A 130 1.92 -2.30 17.80
C LEU A 130 3.19 -2.27 18.64
N THR A 131 4.33 -1.89 18.06
CA THR A 131 5.61 -1.82 18.78
C THR A 131 5.98 -0.39 19.16
N GLY A 132 5.53 0.61 18.38
CA GLY A 132 5.98 1.99 18.49
C GLY A 132 7.44 2.17 18.08
N ASP A 133 7.96 1.25 17.25
CA ASP A 133 9.32 1.30 16.72
C ASP A 133 9.37 2.31 15.56
N ASP A 134 10.46 3.08 15.45
CA ASP A 134 10.61 4.11 14.40
C ASP A 134 10.73 3.51 12.98
N GLU A 135 11.14 2.23 12.91
CA GLU A 135 11.29 1.48 11.67
C GLU A 135 10.29 0.33 11.59
N ALA A 136 9.47 0.32 10.54
CA ALA A 136 8.57 -0.79 10.27
C ALA A 136 9.35 -2.00 9.74
N ARG A 137 9.25 -3.15 10.41
CA ARG A 137 9.84 -4.41 9.93
C ARG A 137 8.87 -5.14 9.02
N LEU A 138 9.20 -5.24 7.73
CA LEU A 138 8.31 -5.77 6.70
C LEU A 138 9.02 -6.81 5.81
N PRO A 139 8.30 -7.84 5.31
CA PRO A 139 8.75 -8.65 4.20
C PRO A 139 8.71 -7.82 2.91
N LEU A 140 9.84 -7.25 2.52
CA LEU A 140 9.93 -6.24 1.46
C LEU A 140 9.38 -6.73 0.12
N GLU A 141 9.57 -8.01 -0.21
CA GLU A 141 9.06 -8.63 -1.44
C GLU A 141 7.54 -8.76 -1.48
N LYS A 142 6.85 -8.69 -0.34
CA LYS A 142 5.37 -8.63 -0.28
C LYS A 142 4.84 -7.18 -0.40
N ILE A 143 5.67 -6.18 -0.08
CA ILE A 143 5.28 -4.76 -0.11
C ILE A 143 5.66 -4.08 -1.43
N PHE A 144 6.78 -4.49 -2.02
CA PHE A 144 7.35 -3.90 -3.21
C PHE A 144 7.48 -4.92 -4.35
N ILE A 145 7.35 -4.44 -5.59
CA ILE A 145 7.58 -5.23 -6.80
C ILE A 145 8.55 -4.49 -7.74
N ASN A 146 9.36 -5.24 -8.52
CA ASN A 146 10.16 -4.63 -9.57
C ASN A 146 9.32 -4.48 -10.85
N LYS A 147 9.19 -3.24 -11.36
CA LYS A 147 8.66 -2.92 -12.69
C LYS A 147 9.80 -2.45 -13.60
N LYS A 148 9.51 -2.27 -14.90
CA LYS A 148 10.50 -1.79 -15.89
C LYS A 148 11.14 -0.45 -15.49
N GLY A 149 10.42 0.40 -14.76
CA GLY A 149 10.88 1.70 -14.27
C GLY A 149 11.60 1.69 -12.92
N GLY A 150 11.65 0.54 -12.24
CA GLY A 150 12.29 0.42 -10.92
C GLY A 150 11.39 -0.29 -9.91
N VAL A 151 11.74 -0.14 -8.63
CA VAL A 151 10.90 -0.61 -7.52
C VAL A 151 9.59 0.17 -7.51
N TYR A 152 8.50 -0.54 -7.24
CA TYR A 152 7.15 0.00 -7.25
C TYR A 152 6.38 -0.43 -5.99
N SER A 153 5.61 0.50 -5.45
CA SER A 153 4.54 0.25 -4.49
C SER A 153 3.43 1.28 -4.69
N GLU A 154 2.33 1.15 -3.95
CA GLU A 154 1.27 2.15 -3.87
C GLU A 154 1.05 2.51 -2.40
N TYR A 155 0.51 3.70 -2.14
CA TYR A 155 0.13 4.11 -0.80
C TYR A 155 -1.17 4.90 -0.77
N CYS A 156 -1.85 4.90 0.37
CA CYS A 156 -3.09 5.64 0.61
C CYS A 156 -3.09 6.17 2.04
N PHE A 157 -3.05 7.49 2.20
CA PHE A 157 -3.17 8.15 3.50
C PHE A 157 -4.63 8.16 3.95
N TYR A 158 -4.86 8.08 5.26
CA TYR A 158 -6.21 8.16 5.80
C TYR A 158 -6.86 9.53 5.57
N MET A 159 -6.09 10.63 5.64
CA MET A 159 -6.61 12.00 5.54
C MET A 159 -6.78 12.50 4.11
N ASP A 160 -5.85 12.17 3.21
CA ASP A 160 -5.91 12.56 1.81
C ASP A 160 -6.76 11.58 0.98
N LYS A 161 -6.88 10.34 1.47
CA LYS A 161 -7.61 9.21 0.87
C LYS A 161 -7.18 8.87 -0.57
N GLY A 162 -6.55 9.73 -1.34
CA GLY A 162 -6.01 9.43 -2.67
C GLY A 162 -5.09 8.20 -2.66
N LEU A 163 -5.36 7.26 -3.57
CA LEU A 163 -4.41 6.21 -3.90
C LEU A 163 -3.31 6.81 -4.77
N ARG A 164 -2.06 6.65 -4.36
CA ARG A 164 -0.90 7.22 -5.04
C ARG A 164 0.11 6.12 -5.35
N GLU A 165 0.76 6.23 -6.49
CA GLU A 165 1.91 5.39 -6.84
C GLU A 165 3.15 5.93 -6.14
N LEU A 166 4.01 5.02 -5.66
CA LEU A 166 5.30 5.38 -5.10
C LEU A 166 6.36 5.30 -6.19
N GLU A 167 6.90 6.45 -6.58
CA GLU A 167 7.93 6.53 -7.61
C GLU A 167 9.29 6.05 -7.08
N PRO A 168 10.16 5.46 -7.91
CA PRO A 168 11.48 4.98 -7.49
C PRO A 168 12.35 6.05 -6.82
N SER A 169 12.20 7.32 -7.19
CA SER A 169 12.91 8.47 -6.58
C SER A 169 12.48 8.74 -5.14
N GLN A 170 11.30 8.26 -4.73
CA GLN A 170 10.75 8.39 -3.38
C GLN A 170 11.11 7.22 -2.48
N ILE A 171 11.78 6.19 -3.02
CA ILE A 171 12.22 5.01 -2.30
C ILE A 171 13.73 5.07 -2.20
N LEU A 172 14.27 5.41 -1.04
CA LEU A 172 15.70 5.60 -0.84
C LEU A 172 16.29 4.41 -0.11
N GLY A 173 17.06 3.58 -0.83
CA GLY A 173 17.77 2.46 -0.24
C GLY A 173 18.81 2.92 0.77
N HIS A 174 18.94 2.20 1.88
CA HIS A 174 19.90 2.56 2.93
C HIS A 174 21.33 2.60 2.36
N GLY A 175 22.00 3.76 2.45
CA GLY A 175 23.34 4.00 1.91
C GLY A 175 23.46 4.03 0.38
N SER A 176 22.35 4.01 -0.36
CA SER A 176 22.35 3.72 -1.81
C SER A 176 21.64 4.76 -2.69
N GLY A 177 20.97 5.75 -2.10
CA GLY A 177 20.13 6.71 -2.85
C GLY A 177 18.84 6.06 -3.38
N PRO A 178 18.22 6.59 -4.46
CA PRO A 178 17.01 6.03 -5.05
C PRO A 178 17.12 4.54 -5.41
N ALA A 179 16.10 3.76 -5.06
CA ALA A 179 16.05 2.31 -5.24
C ALA A 179 15.55 1.96 -6.65
N CYS A 180 16.50 1.81 -7.57
CA CYS A 180 16.21 1.38 -8.94
C CYS A 180 15.89 -0.13 -9.03
N LYS A 181 16.35 -0.93 -8.08
CA LYS A 181 16.10 -2.37 -8.00
C LYS A 181 15.88 -2.78 -6.56
N GLY A 182 15.13 -3.87 -6.36
CA GLY A 182 14.87 -4.37 -5.01
C GLY A 182 16.12 -4.62 -4.16
N ARG A 183 17.21 -5.11 -4.76
CA ARG A 183 18.49 -5.33 -4.05
C ARG A 183 19.05 -4.07 -3.38
N ASP A 184 18.67 -2.89 -3.85
CA ASP A 184 19.11 -1.60 -3.32
C ASP A 184 18.41 -1.31 -1.96
N MET A 185 17.32 -2.04 -1.66
CA MET A 185 16.58 -2.00 -0.39
C MET A 185 16.86 -3.21 0.50
N LYS A 186 17.88 -4.03 0.19
CA LYS A 186 18.16 -5.27 0.94
C LYS A 186 18.37 -5.05 2.45
N ASN A 187 18.77 -3.84 2.84
CA ASN A 187 19.03 -3.43 4.21
C ASN A 187 17.95 -2.46 4.73
N GLY A 188 16.81 -2.37 4.03
CA GLY A 188 15.77 -1.39 4.29
C GLY A 188 15.84 -0.15 3.39
N CYS A 189 14.87 0.72 3.56
CA CYS A 189 14.71 1.94 2.78
C CYS A 189 13.95 3.02 3.57
N LYS A 190 14.19 4.27 3.20
CA LYS A 190 13.39 5.42 3.58
C LYS A 190 12.39 5.73 2.47
N LEU A 191 11.13 5.93 2.82
CA LEU A 191 10.06 6.30 1.91
C LEU A 191 9.71 7.78 2.09
N LEU A 192 9.60 8.51 0.98
CA LEU A 192 9.19 9.90 0.94
C LEU A 192 7.76 10.00 0.39
N LEU A 193 6.77 9.97 1.29
CA LEU A 193 5.36 9.90 0.94
C LEU A 193 4.73 11.31 0.99
N LEU A 194 4.06 11.73 -0.08
CA LEU A 194 3.39 13.03 -0.14
C LEU A 194 2.01 12.96 0.54
N ASP A 195 1.84 13.64 1.68
CA ASP A 195 0.58 13.83 2.42
C ASP A 195 0.22 15.31 2.47
N ARG A 196 -0.95 15.69 1.94
CA ARG A 196 -1.48 17.07 1.99
C ARG A 196 -0.48 18.17 1.57
N GLY A 197 0.39 17.87 0.60
CA GLY A 197 1.38 18.80 0.06
C GLY A 197 2.75 18.77 0.75
N GLU A 198 2.92 17.97 1.80
CA GLU A 198 4.18 17.81 2.52
C GLU A 198 4.73 16.39 2.38
N PHE A 199 6.04 16.24 2.23
CA PHE A 199 6.68 14.94 2.25
C PHE A 199 6.86 14.47 3.70
N ARG A 200 6.36 13.26 3.97
CA ARG A 200 6.55 12.53 5.22
C ARG A 200 7.52 11.39 5.01
N GLU A 201 8.44 11.24 5.95
CA GLU A 201 9.42 10.16 5.94
C GLU A 201 8.90 8.96 6.74
N TYR A 202 9.06 7.77 6.16
CA TYR A 202 8.82 6.47 6.80
C TYR A 202 10.04 5.59 6.61
N PHE A 203 10.39 4.81 7.63
CA PHE A 203 11.51 3.89 7.58
C PHE A 203 11.00 2.46 7.56
N VAL A 204 11.52 1.67 6.62
CA VAL A 204 11.14 0.27 6.47
C VAL A 204 12.41 -0.58 6.45
N ALA A 205 12.47 -1.55 7.35
CA ALA A 205 13.53 -2.53 7.43
C ALA A 205 13.02 -3.93 7.02
N PRO A 206 13.88 -4.80 6.48
CA PRO A 206 13.49 -6.17 6.18
C PRO A 206 13.16 -6.94 7.46
N TRP A 207 12.10 -7.76 7.41
CA TRP A 207 11.82 -8.73 8.46
C TRP A 207 12.96 -9.77 8.52
N CYS A 208 13.70 -9.82 9.62
CA CYS A 208 14.85 -10.71 9.79
C CYS A 208 14.40 -12.14 10.13
N GLU A 209 14.02 -12.92 9.11
CA GLU A 209 14.11 -14.38 9.17
C GLU A 209 15.17 -14.86 8.19
N ASN A 210 16.42 -14.99 8.65
CA ASN A 210 17.51 -15.86 8.17
C ASN A 210 17.51 -16.44 6.71
N ARG A 211 16.97 -15.75 5.71
CA ARG A 211 16.83 -16.25 4.34
C ARG A 211 16.96 -15.10 3.35
N ARG A 212 17.74 -15.38 2.30
CA ARG A 212 17.98 -14.53 1.13
C ARG A 212 16.65 -13.97 0.60
N VAL A 213 16.50 -12.65 0.64
CA VAL A 213 15.41 -11.92 -0.04
C VAL A 213 15.41 -12.32 -1.52
N LYS A 214 14.41 -13.09 -1.95
CA LYS A 214 14.26 -13.53 -3.34
C LYS A 214 13.45 -12.50 -4.11
N TRP A 215 14.13 -11.66 -4.88
CA TRP A 215 13.47 -10.79 -5.85
C TRP A 215 12.93 -11.62 -7.01
N ILE A 216 11.59 -11.72 -7.11
CA ILE A 216 10.95 -12.32 -8.29
C ILE A 216 11.15 -11.36 -9.46
N LEU A 217 12.02 -11.76 -10.40
CA LEU A 217 12.10 -11.13 -11.71
C LEU A 217 10.84 -11.56 -12.48
N GLY A 218 9.97 -10.61 -12.82
CA GLY A 218 8.87 -10.87 -13.74
C GLY A 218 9.43 -11.36 -15.08
N VAL A 219 9.28 -12.64 -15.37
CA VAL A 219 9.68 -13.24 -16.64
C VAL A 219 8.75 -12.70 -17.73
N PHE A 220 9.24 -11.78 -18.54
CA PHE A 220 8.60 -11.43 -19.80
C PHE A 220 8.92 -12.51 -20.83
N SER A 221 7.94 -13.36 -21.12
CA SER A 221 7.91 -14.17 -22.34
C SER A 221 7.91 -13.23 -23.55
N ARG A 222 9.05 -13.13 -24.24
CA ARG A 222 9.10 -12.61 -25.61
C ARG A 222 8.59 -13.71 -26.53
N ASN A 223 7.37 -13.54 -27.06
CA ASN A 223 7.00 -14.25 -28.27
C ASN A 223 7.95 -13.81 -29.38
N LYS A 224 8.79 -14.73 -29.85
CA LYS A 224 9.46 -14.63 -31.14
C LYS A 224 8.36 -14.53 -32.20
N VAL A 225 8.27 -13.38 -32.85
CA VAL A 225 7.68 -13.31 -34.19
C VAL A 225 8.78 -13.80 -35.12
N GLU A 226 8.66 -15.04 -35.59
CA GLU A 226 9.44 -15.51 -36.73
C GLU A 226 8.89 -14.85 -37.99
N THR A 227 9.60 -13.83 -38.48
CA THR A 227 9.54 -13.42 -39.87
C THR A 227 10.68 -14.11 -40.61
N SER A 228 10.34 -15.04 -41.50
CA SER A 228 11.11 -15.50 -42.66
C SER A 228 10.05 -16.05 -43.61
N GLY A 229 9.83 -15.52 -44.81
CA GLY A 229 10.82 -15.33 -45.86
C GLY A 229 10.62 -16.47 -46.83
#